data_AF-A0A015IKL7-F1
#
_entry.id   AF-A0A015IKL7-F1
#
_cell.length_a   1.000
_cell.length_b   1.000
_cell.length_c   1.000
_cell.angle_alpha   90.00
_cell.angle_beta   90.00
_cell.angle_gamma   90.00
#
_symmetry.space_group_name_H-M   'P 1'
#
loop_
_entity.id
_entity.type
_entity.pdbx_description
1 polymer ?
#
loop_
_entity_poly.entity_id
_entity_poly.type
_entity_poly.pdbx_seq_one_letter_code
_entity_poly.pdbx_strand_id
1 'polypeptide(L)'
;MENGLEAINKKFDGIEEIYLVEFFENDRKLIVIGIGVSEDEENLKLIIWDMYNVVETETIELDDFLTTKNIYTRLTRTSGNLLQIDDKGDVTSIVKRVDRLLKQKQSKMIGKIVSPLPPSPDLSYFKGVKPMVVEIEPWVLGNYKDYKSNSYCLYQNKNGSEIETLQLIVGRSTIQVWHQINSDDKNKSKDELPNKGKPFLEYIWTNGIPVNQEREKTRLRIEKFEYRSNVDFNLTDFCLKVYWYERVSKGVSEDELEIKKDDDIEINKMEKEKDEEPRMERKKDREAIIEMEKDEKNKVERKEKVIHRQDIIDKVNAIRHACKALEFINKRKKFLVNYTKEHLYEDMVVYINHIIWRFIKYKPDDFRLLDVRRNVMKNLILGDCDHLIKFILFENNDDDKNANKLHIPRETFWKKKPTINDDTEEYEITNVMELAIYHCKGKFIN
;
A
#
# COMPACT_ATOMS: atom_id res chain seq x y z
N MET A 1 -26.41 -2.29 -25.91
CA MET A 1 -25.38 -2.97 -25.10
C MET A 1 -24.13 -2.11 -25.16
N GLU A 2 -24.02 -1.14 -24.26
CA GLU A 2 -22.76 -0.42 -24.05
C GLU A 2 -21.91 -1.32 -23.17
N ASN A 3 -20.93 -1.99 -23.77
CA ASN A 3 -19.97 -2.77 -23.00
C ASN A 3 -19.19 -1.80 -22.11
N GLY A 4 -19.19 -2.04 -20.79
CA GLY A 4 -18.45 -1.27 -19.78
C GLY A 4 -16.93 -1.38 -19.86
N LEU A 5 -16.39 -1.54 -21.08
CA LEU A 5 -14.99 -1.42 -21.40
C LEU A 5 -14.75 0.01 -21.88
N GLU A 6 -14.32 0.86 -20.97
CA GLU A 6 -13.80 2.17 -21.33
C GLU A 6 -12.40 2.01 -21.92
N ALA A 7 -12.22 2.47 -23.15
CA ALA A 7 -10.94 2.45 -23.84
C ALA A 7 -10.17 3.74 -23.51
N ILE A 8 -9.13 3.62 -22.69
CA ILE A 8 -8.16 4.71 -22.52
C ILE A 8 -7.18 4.66 -23.69
N ASN A 9 -7.07 5.76 -24.43
CA ASN A 9 -6.07 5.92 -25.48
C ASN A 9 -4.89 6.76 -24.95
N LYS A 10 -3.68 6.20 -25.01
CA LYS A 10 -2.43 6.90 -24.70
C LYS A 10 -1.52 6.81 -25.92
N LYS A 11 -1.11 7.97 -26.44
CA LYS A 11 -0.05 8.06 -27.44
C LYS A 11 1.31 8.04 -26.74
N PHE A 12 2.21 7.20 -27.21
CA PHE A 12 3.59 7.13 -26.72
C PHE A 12 4.49 7.91 -27.66
N ASP A 13 4.90 9.12 -27.25
CA ASP A 13 5.78 9.93 -28.07
C ASP A 13 7.17 9.27 -28.16
N GLY A 14 7.68 9.14 -29.38
CA GLY A 14 8.98 8.52 -29.64
C GLY A 14 8.98 7.01 -29.85
N ILE A 15 7.81 6.34 -29.90
CA ILE A 15 7.62 5.00 -30.47
C ILE A 15 6.82 5.10 -31.78
N GLU A 16 7.32 4.49 -32.84
CA GLU A 16 6.62 4.38 -34.14
C GLU A 16 5.70 3.14 -34.19
N GLU A 17 6.21 1.99 -33.77
CA GLU A 17 5.49 0.71 -33.79
C GLU A 17 5.67 -0.05 -32.47
N ILE A 18 4.59 -0.62 -31.93
CA ILE A 18 4.58 -1.39 -30.68
C ILE A 18 4.65 -2.88 -31.00
N TYR A 19 5.66 -3.57 -30.47
CA TYR A 19 5.83 -5.02 -30.62
C TYR A 19 5.27 -5.82 -29.44
N LEU A 20 5.41 -5.29 -28.22
CA LEU A 20 5.02 -6.00 -27.01
C LEU A 20 4.45 -5.07 -25.95
N VAL A 21 3.41 -5.54 -25.29
CA VAL A 21 2.79 -4.88 -24.14
C VAL A 21 2.59 -5.93 -23.04
N GLU A 22 3.02 -5.62 -21.82
CA GLU A 22 2.85 -6.50 -20.66
C GLU A 22 2.52 -5.70 -19.39
N PHE A 23 1.61 -6.22 -18.57
CA PHE A 23 1.27 -5.64 -17.28
C PHE A 23 2.27 -6.06 -16.21
N PHE A 24 2.66 -5.12 -15.34
CA PHE A 24 3.51 -5.40 -14.20
C PHE A 24 3.16 -4.53 -12.99
N GLU A 25 3.81 -4.78 -11.87
CA GLU A 25 3.52 -4.12 -10.58
C GLU A 25 2.04 -4.26 -10.20
N ASN A 26 1.56 -5.50 -10.26
CA ASN A 26 0.15 -5.85 -10.06
C ASN A 26 -0.81 -5.12 -11.00
N ASP A 27 -0.51 -5.05 -12.29
CA ASP A 27 -1.38 -4.45 -13.31
C ASP A 27 -1.62 -2.95 -13.09
N ARG A 28 -0.67 -2.29 -12.42
CA ARG A 28 -0.65 -0.83 -12.26
C ARG A 28 0.06 -0.18 -13.44
N LYS A 29 1.19 -0.77 -13.83
CA LYS A 29 2.06 -0.24 -14.87
C LYS A 29 2.06 -1.16 -16.09
N LEU A 30 2.32 -0.56 -17.24
CA LEU A 30 2.49 -1.22 -18.51
C LEU A 30 3.94 -1.08 -18.94
N ILE A 31 4.53 -2.20 -19.36
CA ILE A 31 5.74 -2.22 -20.16
C ILE A 31 5.30 -2.22 -21.61
N VAL A 32 5.79 -1.27 -22.38
CA VAL A 32 5.57 -1.15 -23.82
C VAL A 32 6.94 -1.22 -24.49
N ILE A 33 7.14 -2.16 -25.40
CA ILE A 33 8.36 -2.27 -26.20
C ILE A 33 8.02 -1.94 -27.65
N GLY A 34 8.74 -0.99 -28.22
CA GLY A 34 8.50 -0.51 -29.58
C GLY A 34 9.73 0.09 -30.26
N ILE A 35 9.64 0.33 -31.57
CA ILE A 35 10.72 0.99 -32.35
C ILE A 35 10.76 2.47 -32.04
N GLY A 36 11.96 3.00 -31.79
CA GLY A 36 12.18 4.43 -31.60
C GLY A 36 12.19 5.24 -32.92
N VAL A 37 11.71 6.49 -32.86
CA VAL A 37 11.64 7.43 -34.02
C VAL A 37 13.01 8.04 -34.41
N SER A 38 14.15 7.42 -34.09
CA SER A 38 15.49 7.94 -34.46
C SER A 38 15.94 7.43 -35.82
N GLU A 39 16.80 8.20 -36.52
CA GLU A 39 17.35 7.89 -37.85
C GLU A 39 18.12 6.54 -37.93
N ASP A 40 18.46 5.94 -36.79
CA ASP A 40 19.01 4.59 -36.68
C ASP A 40 17.86 3.55 -36.54
N GLU A 41 17.49 2.91 -37.66
CA GLU A 41 16.31 2.04 -37.88
C GLU A 41 16.19 0.77 -36.99
N GLU A 42 17.02 0.54 -35.97
CA GLU A 42 17.02 -0.75 -35.24
C GLU A 42 16.93 -0.66 -33.69
N ASN A 43 16.84 0.54 -33.10
CA ASN A 43 16.84 0.66 -31.63
C ASN A 43 15.44 0.48 -31.01
N LEU A 44 15.26 -0.65 -30.31
CA LEU A 44 14.08 -0.92 -29.48
C LEU A 44 14.08 -0.03 -28.23
N LYS A 45 12.95 0.63 -27.98
CA LYS A 45 12.68 1.41 -26.76
C LYS A 45 11.73 0.66 -25.85
N LEU A 46 12.01 0.71 -24.55
CA LEU A 46 11.09 0.28 -23.51
C LEU A 46 10.49 1.51 -22.83
N ILE A 47 9.18 1.63 -22.88
CA ILE A 47 8.42 2.62 -22.14
C ILE A 47 7.70 1.96 -20.99
N ILE A 48 7.81 2.56 -19.82
CA ILE A 48 7.01 2.25 -18.64
C ILE A 48 5.95 3.32 -18.50
N TRP A 49 4.71 2.88 -18.47
CA TRP A 49 3.58 3.76 -18.25
C TRP A 49 2.80 3.35 -17.01
N ASP A 50 2.67 4.27 -16.06
CA ASP A 50 1.73 4.14 -14.95
C ASP A 50 0.34 4.54 -15.42
N MET A 51 -0.59 3.58 -15.47
CA MET A 51 -1.93 3.81 -16.01
C MET A 51 -2.77 4.77 -15.16
N TYR A 52 -2.33 5.08 -13.93
CA TYR A 52 -2.99 6.03 -13.03
C TYR A 52 -2.30 7.38 -12.96
N ASN A 53 -1.15 7.53 -13.63
CA ASN A 53 -0.44 8.79 -13.74
C ASN A 53 -0.32 9.18 -15.22
N VAL A 54 -1.21 10.07 -15.67
CA VAL A 54 -1.29 10.48 -17.09
C VAL A 54 -0.07 11.31 -17.52
N VAL A 55 0.70 11.84 -16.56
CA VAL A 55 1.68 12.91 -16.76
C VAL A 55 3.06 12.40 -17.19
N GLU A 56 3.55 11.26 -16.71
CA GLU A 56 4.94 10.84 -16.95
C GLU A 56 5.04 9.39 -17.45
N THR A 57 5.70 9.23 -18.60
CA THR A 57 6.16 7.93 -19.13
C THR A 57 7.67 7.84 -18.98
N GLU A 58 8.16 6.82 -18.30
CA GLU A 58 9.60 6.59 -18.18
C GLU A 58 10.09 5.80 -19.39
N THR A 59 11.08 6.33 -20.11
CA THR A 59 11.75 5.59 -21.19
C THR A 59 13.05 4.99 -20.65
N ILE A 60 13.28 3.73 -20.97
CA ILE A 60 14.49 2.98 -20.67
C ILE A 60 14.98 2.41 -22.00
N GLU A 61 16.26 2.62 -22.31
CA GLU A 61 16.91 1.97 -23.44
C GLU A 61 17.15 0.49 -23.08
N LEU A 62 16.71 -0.40 -23.97
CA LEU A 62 16.97 -1.83 -23.86
C LEU A 62 18.41 -2.12 -24.28
N ASP A 63 18.99 -3.23 -23.79
CA ASP A 63 20.31 -3.67 -24.28
C ASP A 63 20.26 -3.93 -25.79
N ASP A 64 21.36 -3.59 -26.48
CA ASP A 64 21.64 -3.82 -27.90
C ASP A 64 21.43 -5.28 -28.36
N PHE A 65 21.28 -6.20 -27.41
CA PHE A 65 21.05 -7.61 -27.66
C PHE A 65 19.65 -7.93 -28.21
N LEU A 66 18.65 -7.09 -27.90
CA LEU A 66 17.30 -7.23 -28.45
C LEU A 66 17.17 -6.36 -29.69
N THR A 67 16.82 -7.00 -30.80
CA THR A 67 16.56 -6.35 -32.09
C THR A 67 15.14 -6.69 -32.53
N THR A 68 14.60 -5.88 -33.45
CA THR A 68 13.30 -6.14 -34.09
C THR A 68 13.22 -7.55 -34.68
N LYS A 69 14.35 -8.07 -35.20
CA LYS A 69 14.47 -9.40 -35.82
C LYS A 69 14.44 -10.56 -34.83
N ASN A 70 14.89 -10.37 -33.58
CA ASN A 70 15.05 -11.45 -32.60
C ASN A 70 14.07 -11.37 -31.42
N ILE A 71 13.17 -10.37 -31.40
CA ILE A 71 12.25 -10.14 -30.29
C ILE A 71 11.36 -11.36 -30.02
N TYR A 72 10.85 -12.01 -31.06
CA TYR A 72 9.92 -13.15 -30.93
C TYR A 72 10.61 -14.48 -30.55
N THR A 73 11.91 -14.58 -30.78
CA THR A 73 12.68 -15.80 -30.45
C THR A 73 13.36 -15.71 -29.09
N ARG A 74 13.61 -14.48 -28.61
CA ARG A 74 14.35 -14.24 -27.37
C ARG A 74 13.51 -13.73 -26.21
N LEU A 75 12.24 -13.35 -26.44
CA LEU A 75 11.32 -12.95 -25.38
C LEU A 75 10.14 -13.91 -25.25
N THR A 76 9.78 -14.19 -24.01
CA THR A 76 8.56 -14.91 -23.69
C THR A 76 7.81 -14.27 -22.54
N ARG A 77 6.48 -14.32 -22.63
CA ARG A 77 5.56 -13.78 -21.64
C ARG A 77 5.19 -14.87 -20.65
N THR A 78 5.17 -14.51 -19.38
CA THR A 78 4.63 -15.31 -18.28
C THR A 78 3.76 -14.40 -17.43
N SER A 79 2.78 -14.93 -16.69
CA SER A 79 1.80 -14.11 -15.96
C SER A 79 2.45 -13.02 -15.08
N GLY A 80 2.47 -11.77 -15.55
CA GLY A 80 3.04 -10.62 -14.85
C GLY A 80 4.57 -10.52 -14.91
N ASN A 81 5.23 -11.23 -15.82
CA ASN A 81 6.67 -11.19 -15.98
C ASN A 81 7.10 -11.44 -17.42
N LEU A 82 8.13 -10.70 -17.85
CA LEU A 82 8.70 -10.78 -19.19
C LEU A 82 10.11 -11.37 -19.08
N LEU A 83 10.31 -12.55 -19.69
CA LEU A 83 11.56 -13.29 -19.64
C LEU A 83 12.30 -13.17 -20.97
N GLN A 84 13.60 -12.92 -20.88
CA GLN A 84 14.53 -12.84 -21.99
C GLN A 84 15.54 -13.97 -21.89
N ILE A 85 15.89 -14.60 -23.02
CA ILE A 85 16.97 -15.59 -23.11
C ILE A 85 18.13 -15.05 -23.95
N ASP A 86 19.36 -15.27 -23.49
CA ASP A 86 20.56 -14.87 -24.22
C ASP A 86 21.16 -15.99 -25.10
N ASP A 87 22.25 -15.70 -25.81
CA ASP A 87 22.91 -16.64 -26.72
C ASP A 87 23.61 -17.81 -25.99
N LYS A 88 23.79 -17.69 -24.68
CA LYS A 88 24.34 -18.74 -23.81
C LYS A 88 23.24 -19.61 -23.21
N GLY A 89 21.98 -19.22 -23.40
CA GLY A 89 20.81 -19.87 -22.82
C GLY A 89 20.43 -19.36 -21.43
N ASP A 90 21.02 -18.26 -20.96
CA ASP A 90 20.71 -17.67 -19.67
C ASP A 90 19.38 -16.92 -19.71
N VAL A 91 18.48 -17.26 -18.78
CA VAL A 91 17.13 -16.66 -18.69
C VAL A 91 17.13 -15.53 -17.66
N THR A 92 16.76 -14.33 -18.10
CA THR A 92 16.67 -13.13 -17.25
C THR A 92 15.26 -12.54 -17.29
N SER A 93 14.87 -11.83 -16.22
CA SER A 93 13.58 -11.14 -16.16
C SER A 93 13.77 -9.65 -16.44
N ILE A 94 13.12 -9.16 -17.50
CA ILE A 94 13.10 -7.73 -17.84
C ILE A 94 12.41 -6.95 -16.72
N VAL A 95 11.31 -7.47 -16.14
CA VAL A 95 10.62 -6.81 -15.03
C VAL A 95 11.54 -6.62 -13.83
N LYS A 96 12.29 -7.66 -13.42
CA LYS A 96 13.26 -7.54 -12.30
C LYS A 96 14.38 -6.55 -12.63
N ARG A 97 14.83 -6.49 -13.88
CA ARG A 97 15.85 -5.54 -14.33
C ARG A 97 15.32 -4.11 -14.27
N VAL A 98 14.11 -3.87 -14.79
CA VAL A 98 13.40 -2.60 -14.70
C VAL A 98 13.25 -2.18 -13.24
N ASP A 99 12.78 -3.06 -12.35
CA ASP A 99 12.66 -2.77 -10.93
C ASP A 99 14.00 -2.35 -10.29
N ARG A 100 15.10 -3.04 -10.65
CA ARG A 100 16.45 -2.66 -10.20
C ARG A 100 16.86 -1.30 -10.75
N LEU A 101 16.60 -1.02 -12.02
CA LEU A 101 16.94 0.26 -12.66
C LEU A 101 16.15 1.42 -12.05
N LEU A 102 14.85 1.23 -11.79
CA LEU A 102 14.01 2.21 -11.09
C LEU A 102 14.53 2.48 -9.68
N LYS A 103 14.82 1.43 -8.91
CA LYS A 103 15.45 1.56 -7.57
C LYS A 103 16.81 2.24 -7.63
N GLN A 104 17.63 1.94 -8.64
CA GLN A 104 18.92 2.57 -8.84
C GLN A 104 18.80 4.04 -9.23
N LYS A 105 17.87 4.42 -10.12
CA LYS A 105 17.60 5.83 -10.47
C LYS A 105 17.16 6.61 -9.24
N GLN A 106 16.27 6.05 -8.42
CA GLN A 106 15.89 6.62 -7.13
C GLN A 106 17.12 6.80 -6.22
N SER A 107 17.99 5.79 -6.11
CA SER A 107 19.23 5.90 -5.32
C SER A 107 20.29 6.86 -5.90
N LYS A 108 20.36 7.03 -7.23
CA LYS A 108 21.29 7.94 -7.91
C LYS A 108 20.81 9.39 -7.86
N MET A 109 19.49 9.64 -7.88
CA MET A 109 18.94 10.95 -7.52
C MET A 109 19.29 11.33 -6.08
N ILE A 110 19.38 10.34 -5.19
CA ILE A 110 19.86 10.53 -3.80
C ILE A 110 21.39 10.79 -3.79
N GLY A 111 22.17 10.13 -4.66
CA GLY A 111 23.64 10.27 -4.71
C GLY A 111 24.22 11.44 -5.53
N LYS A 112 23.47 12.05 -6.46
CA LYS A 112 23.95 13.17 -7.31
C LYS A 112 23.77 14.56 -6.72
N ILE A 113 23.07 14.70 -5.59
CA ILE A 113 22.90 15.98 -4.89
C ILE A 113 23.81 15.97 -3.66
N VAL A 114 25.13 15.95 -3.89
CA VAL A 114 26.14 16.24 -2.87
C VAL A 114 26.75 17.61 -3.21
N SER A 115 25.93 18.65 -3.17
CA SER A 115 26.40 19.94 -2.67
C SER A 115 26.45 19.84 -1.14
N PRO A 116 27.42 20.45 -0.46
CA PRO A 116 27.59 20.28 0.98
C PRO A 116 26.28 20.62 1.68
N LEU A 117 25.63 19.58 2.23
CA LEU A 117 24.39 19.74 2.98
C LEU A 117 24.67 20.69 4.15
N PRO A 118 23.84 21.71 4.40
CA PRO A 118 23.75 22.22 5.76
C PRO A 118 23.41 21.04 6.68
N PRO A 119 23.95 20.99 7.91
CA PRO A 119 23.79 19.85 8.79
C PRO A 119 22.31 19.46 8.86
N SER A 120 22.03 18.18 8.56
CA SER A 120 20.69 17.63 8.70
C SER A 120 20.16 18.03 10.08
N PRO A 121 19.00 18.70 10.19
CA PRO A 121 18.40 18.92 11.50
C PRO A 121 18.30 17.57 12.18
N ASP A 122 18.84 17.52 13.39
CA ASP A 122 18.92 16.34 14.22
C ASP A 122 17.54 15.64 14.27
N LEU A 123 17.52 14.31 14.17
CA LEU A 123 16.29 13.51 14.06
C LEU A 123 15.31 13.82 15.23
N SER A 124 15.86 14.38 16.32
CA SER A 124 15.17 14.91 17.50
C SER A 124 14.15 16.02 17.20
N TYR A 125 14.29 16.77 16.10
CA TYR A 125 13.36 17.85 15.75
C TYR A 125 11.98 17.34 15.30
N PHE A 126 11.96 16.24 14.53
CA PHE A 126 10.72 15.63 14.02
C PHE A 126 10.21 14.48 14.89
N LYS A 127 11.06 13.93 15.77
CA LYS A 127 10.78 12.78 16.62
C LYS A 127 10.40 13.23 18.02
N GLY A 128 9.30 12.72 18.57
CA GLY A 128 8.86 13.05 19.92
C GLY A 128 7.85 14.21 20.01
N VAL A 129 7.30 14.65 18.87
CA VAL A 129 6.15 15.55 18.87
C VAL A 129 4.94 14.81 19.43
N LYS A 130 4.25 15.44 20.38
CA LYS A 130 3.01 14.87 20.95
C LYS A 130 2.02 14.59 19.81
N PRO A 131 1.45 13.38 19.72
CA PRO A 131 0.49 13.08 18.67
C PRO A 131 -0.74 13.98 18.83
N MET A 132 -1.21 14.52 17.70
CA MET A 132 -2.38 15.40 17.61
C MET A 132 -3.67 14.63 17.95
N VAL A 133 -3.65 13.33 17.69
CA VAL A 133 -4.71 12.39 18.04
C VAL A 133 -4.14 11.36 19.01
N VAL A 134 -4.83 11.19 20.14
CA VAL A 134 -4.56 10.14 21.12
C VAL A 134 -5.57 9.01 20.87
N GLU A 135 -5.18 7.75 21.10
CA GLU A 135 -6.03 6.56 20.90
C GLU A 135 -6.37 6.28 19.42
N ILE A 136 -5.35 6.30 18.56
CA ILE A 136 -5.46 6.10 17.11
C ILE A 136 -5.93 4.71 16.65
N GLU A 137 -5.93 3.71 17.54
CA GLU A 137 -6.29 2.31 17.23
C GLU A 137 -7.15 1.71 18.37
N PRO A 138 -8.40 2.15 18.56
CA PRO A 138 -9.26 1.69 19.66
C PRO A 138 -9.54 0.17 19.62
N TRP A 139 -9.41 -0.44 18.44
CA TRP A 139 -9.56 -1.87 18.17
C TRP A 139 -8.39 -2.75 18.61
N VAL A 140 -7.26 -2.17 19.02
CA VAL A 140 -6.09 -2.95 19.44
C VAL A 140 -6.34 -3.62 20.80
N LEU A 141 -6.12 -4.92 20.84
CA LEU A 141 -6.19 -5.74 22.06
C LEU A 141 -5.01 -5.43 23.00
N GLY A 142 -5.30 -5.21 24.29
CA GLY A 142 -4.29 -5.00 25.35
C GLY A 142 -4.36 -3.64 26.05
N ASN A 143 -3.42 -3.43 26.98
CA ASN A 143 -3.41 -2.24 27.83
C ASN A 143 -2.84 -1.03 27.06
N TYR A 144 -3.69 -0.04 26.78
CA TYR A 144 -3.32 1.15 26.01
C TYR A 144 -2.26 2.02 26.73
N LYS A 145 -2.11 1.88 28.06
CA LYS A 145 -1.13 2.66 28.84
C LYS A 145 0.33 2.37 28.46
N ASP A 146 0.61 1.19 27.91
CA ASP A 146 1.95 0.79 27.47
C ASP A 146 2.19 1.09 25.97
N TYR A 147 1.17 1.60 25.29
CA TYR A 147 1.19 1.88 23.87
C TYR A 147 1.89 3.21 23.58
N LYS A 148 3.13 3.13 23.08
CA LYS A 148 3.85 4.27 22.50
C LYS A 148 3.79 4.19 20.98
N SER A 149 2.86 4.93 20.38
CA SER A 149 2.90 5.19 18.94
C SER A 149 4.10 6.08 18.62
N ASN A 150 4.71 5.88 17.45
CA ASN A 150 5.73 6.78 16.96
C ASN A 150 5.04 7.87 16.13
N SER A 151 5.23 9.12 16.51
CA SER A 151 4.65 10.27 15.84
C SER A 151 5.77 11.13 15.24
N TYR A 152 5.58 11.53 13.98
CA TYR A 152 6.50 12.37 13.23
C TYR A 152 5.73 13.54 12.61
N CYS A 153 6.16 14.77 12.90
CA CYS A 153 5.63 15.93 12.19
C CYS A 153 6.18 15.90 10.76
N LEU A 154 5.30 15.83 9.76
CA LEU A 154 5.70 15.88 8.35
C LEU A 154 5.79 17.32 7.87
N TYR A 155 4.85 18.17 8.28
CA TYR A 155 4.81 19.54 7.81
C TYR A 155 4.11 20.38 8.85
N GLN A 156 4.64 21.58 9.10
CA GLN A 156 3.98 22.58 9.90
C GLN A 156 4.27 23.93 9.28
N ASN A 157 3.21 24.64 8.90
CA ASN A 157 3.32 25.98 8.35
C ASN A 157 2.40 26.92 9.11
N LYS A 158 2.90 28.14 9.35
CA LYS A 158 2.14 29.21 9.98
C LYS A 158 1.96 30.35 8.99
N ASN A 159 0.75 30.48 8.47
CA ASN A 159 0.35 31.56 7.57
C ASN A 159 -0.51 32.57 8.34
N GLY A 160 0.11 33.64 8.82
CA GLY A 160 -0.55 34.62 9.68
C GLY A 160 -0.96 33.99 11.02
N SER A 161 -2.27 33.91 11.28
CA SER A 161 -2.83 33.27 12.47
C SER A 161 -3.17 31.79 12.27
N GLU A 162 -3.13 31.25 11.05
CA GLU A 162 -3.43 29.85 10.78
C GLU A 162 -2.19 28.99 10.89
N ILE A 163 -2.33 27.83 11.54
CA ILE A 163 -1.31 26.79 11.64
C ILE A 163 -1.86 25.55 10.95
N GLU A 164 -1.20 25.16 9.87
CA GLU A 164 -1.43 23.90 9.15
C GLU A 164 -0.40 22.89 9.64
N THR A 165 -0.82 21.67 9.97
CA THR A 165 0.08 20.61 10.47
C THR A 165 -0.32 19.26 9.88
N LEU A 166 0.66 18.55 9.31
CA LEU A 166 0.55 17.17 8.86
C LEU A 166 1.45 16.28 9.73
N GLN A 167 0.89 15.18 10.24
CA GLN A 167 1.58 14.28 11.15
C GLN A 167 1.42 12.82 10.71
N LEU A 168 2.53 12.10 10.66
CA LEU A 168 2.61 10.67 10.40
C LEU A 168 2.67 9.91 11.72
N ILE A 169 1.76 8.96 11.92
CA ILE A 169 1.69 8.14 13.13
C ILE A 169 1.81 6.67 12.74
N VAL A 170 2.79 5.99 13.34
CA VAL A 170 2.96 4.54 13.23
C VAL A 170 2.42 3.90 14.51
N GLY A 171 1.29 3.22 14.36
CA GLY A 171 0.62 2.46 15.41
C GLY A 171 1.11 1.02 15.55
N ARG A 172 0.31 0.16 16.20
CA ARG A 172 0.59 -1.27 16.35
C ARG A 172 0.40 -2.01 15.04
N SER A 173 -0.67 -1.72 14.32
CA SER A 173 -1.03 -2.39 13.07
C SER A 173 -1.36 -1.44 11.92
N THR A 174 -1.38 -0.14 12.17
CA THR A 174 -1.67 0.89 11.17
C THR A 174 -0.59 1.96 11.04
N ILE A 175 -0.52 2.55 9.86
CA ILE A 175 0.20 3.79 9.57
C ILE A 175 -0.84 4.81 9.13
N GLN A 176 -0.85 5.97 9.79
CA GLN A 176 -1.87 6.99 9.61
C GLN A 176 -1.23 8.35 9.33
N VAL A 177 -1.84 9.14 8.46
CA VAL A 177 -1.47 10.55 8.26
C VAL A 177 -2.66 11.43 8.62
N TRP A 178 -2.41 12.34 9.55
CA TRP A 178 -3.39 13.26 10.10
C TRP A 178 -3.06 14.68 9.66
N HIS A 179 -4.09 15.43 9.32
CA HIS A 179 -3.99 16.83 8.93
C HIS A 179 -4.86 17.68 9.86
N GLN A 180 -4.34 18.80 10.33
CA GLN A 180 -5.08 19.81 11.06
C GLN A 180 -4.74 21.19 10.53
N ILE A 181 -5.77 22.00 10.31
CA ILE A 181 -5.65 23.44 10.09
C ILE A 181 -6.34 24.12 11.26
N ASN A 182 -5.58 24.78 12.12
CA ASN A 182 -6.08 25.50 13.30
C ASN A 182 -5.71 26.98 13.22
N SER A 183 -6.22 27.81 14.14
CA SER A 183 -5.82 29.21 14.26
C SER A 183 -5.47 29.58 15.70
N ASP A 184 -4.43 30.39 15.86
CA ASP A 184 -4.07 31.03 17.14
C ASP A 184 -4.95 32.25 17.44
N ASP A 185 -5.72 32.75 16.45
CA ASP A 185 -6.62 33.87 16.63
C ASP A 185 -7.91 33.42 17.33
N LYS A 186 -8.08 33.86 18.57
CA LYS A 186 -9.26 33.54 19.39
C LYS A 186 -10.55 34.16 18.85
N ASN A 187 -10.46 35.17 17.98
CA ASN A 187 -11.63 35.81 17.39
C ASN A 187 -12.11 35.10 16.12
N LYS A 188 -11.30 34.19 15.55
CA LYS A 188 -11.68 33.44 14.37
C LYS A 188 -12.66 32.33 14.75
N SER A 189 -13.80 32.27 14.06
CA SER A 189 -14.79 31.23 14.31
C SER A 189 -14.21 29.86 13.95
N LYS A 190 -14.39 28.87 14.83
CA LYS A 190 -13.97 27.49 14.54
C LYS A 190 -14.72 26.92 13.33
N ASP A 191 -15.96 27.34 13.10
CA ASP A 191 -16.75 26.86 11.96
C ASP A 191 -16.20 27.34 10.60
N GLU A 192 -15.33 28.35 10.58
CA GLU A 192 -14.60 28.78 9.37
C GLU A 192 -13.39 27.90 9.05
N LEU A 193 -12.96 27.07 10.01
CA LEU A 193 -11.79 26.19 9.85
C LEU A 193 -12.21 24.79 9.36
N PRO A 194 -11.39 24.14 8.52
CA PRO A 194 -11.60 22.75 8.12
C PRO A 194 -11.76 21.83 9.34
N ASN A 195 -12.78 20.97 9.31
CA ASN A 195 -13.15 20.08 10.42
C ASN A 195 -13.24 20.80 11.79
N LYS A 196 -13.68 22.06 11.80
CA LYS A 196 -13.79 22.91 12.99
C LYS A 196 -12.48 23.09 13.76
N GLY A 197 -11.35 23.06 13.05
CA GLY A 197 -10.01 23.13 13.60
C GLY A 197 -9.51 21.83 14.25
N LYS A 198 -10.29 20.74 14.20
CA LYS A 198 -9.88 19.42 14.71
C LYS A 198 -9.07 18.64 13.66
N PRO A 199 -8.14 17.76 14.07
CA PRO A 199 -7.44 16.87 13.15
C PRO A 199 -8.42 15.97 12.38
N PHE A 200 -8.13 15.69 11.11
CA PHE A 200 -8.83 14.72 10.28
C PHE A 200 -7.85 13.80 9.56
N LEU A 201 -8.29 12.59 9.23
CA LEU A 201 -7.48 11.57 8.57
C LEU A 201 -7.36 11.86 7.06
N GLU A 202 -6.14 11.77 6.53
CA GLU A 202 -5.87 11.84 5.09
C GLU A 202 -5.48 10.51 4.47
N TYR A 203 -4.80 9.66 5.25
CA TYR A 203 -4.30 8.38 4.78
C TYR A 203 -4.26 7.36 5.90
N ILE A 204 -4.59 6.12 5.56
CA ILE A 204 -4.43 4.97 6.43
C ILE A 204 -3.93 3.76 5.64
N TRP A 205 -3.02 3.02 6.24
CA TRP A 205 -2.59 1.71 5.78
C TRP A 205 -2.55 0.74 6.96
N THR A 206 -2.89 -0.53 6.73
CA THR A 206 -2.87 -1.59 7.75
C THR A 206 -1.92 -2.71 7.31
N ASN A 207 -1.28 -3.36 8.30
CA ASN A 207 -0.37 -4.47 8.04
C ASN A 207 -1.08 -5.79 7.70
N GLY A 208 -2.41 -5.84 7.85
CA GLY A 208 -3.22 -7.00 7.52
C GLY A 208 -3.04 -8.19 8.48
N ILE A 209 -2.40 -8.00 9.64
CA ILE A 209 -2.18 -9.10 10.57
C ILE A 209 -3.52 -9.75 11.03
N PRO A 210 -3.62 -11.09 11.04
CA PRO A 210 -4.80 -11.77 11.56
C PRO A 210 -5.09 -11.43 13.03
N VAL A 211 -6.38 -11.42 13.37
CA VAL A 211 -6.88 -11.04 14.71
C VAL A 211 -6.24 -11.89 15.83
N ASN A 212 -6.12 -13.21 15.62
CA ASN A 212 -5.54 -14.14 16.60
C ASN A 212 -4.02 -13.98 16.79
N GLN A 213 -3.33 -13.30 15.85
CA GLN A 213 -1.90 -13.07 15.90
C GLN A 213 -1.55 -11.66 16.41
N GLU A 214 -2.50 -10.72 16.46
CA GLU A 214 -2.25 -9.33 16.86
C GLU A 214 -1.88 -9.21 18.34
N ARG A 215 -0.62 -8.84 18.60
CA ARG A 215 -0.07 -8.62 19.95
C ARG A 215 1.13 -7.69 19.91
N GLU A 216 1.67 -7.33 21.08
CA GLU A 216 2.82 -6.43 21.18
C GLU A 216 4.04 -6.94 20.40
N LYS A 217 4.31 -8.25 20.41
CA LYS A 217 5.46 -8.85 19.69
C LYS A 217 5.33 -8.82 18.17
N THR A 218 4.10 -8.80 17.64
CA THR A 218 3.82 -8.77 16.21
C THR A 218 3.51 -7.37 15.70
N ARG A 219 3.72 -6.34 16.53
CA ARG A 219 3.50 -4.95 16.14
C ARG A 219 4.42 -4.49 15.01
N LEU A 220 3.96 -3.45 14.33
CA LEU A 220 4.77 -2.65 13.43
C LEU A 220 5.97 -2.07 14.15
N ARG A 221 7.14 -2.27 13.54
CA ARG A 221 8.43 -1.71 13.95
C ARG A 221 8.97 -0.86 12.81
N ILE A 222 9.60 0.26 13.15
CA ILE A 222 10.26 1.12 12.19
C ILE A 222 11.67 0.59 11.98
N GLU A 223 12.00 0.22 10.74
CA GLU A 223 13.36 -0.13 10.36
C GLU A 223 14.16 1.11 9.96
N LYS A 224 13.52 1.97 9.16
CA LYS A 224 14.18 3.16 8.62
C LYS A 224 13.14 4.23 8.36
N PHE A 225 13.47 5.47 8.67
CA PHE A 225 12.69 6.64 8.26
C PHE A 225 13.65 7.67 7.68
N GLU A 226 13.59 7.85 6.37
CA GLU A 226 14.39 8.82 5.63
C GLU A 226 13.49 9.94 5.12
N TYR A 227 13.98 11.16 5.17
CA TYR A 227 13.23 12.33 4.70
C TYR A 227 14.14 13.34 4.02
N ARG A 228 13.52 14.14 3.14
CA ARG A 228 14.10 15.35 2.56
C ARG A 228 13.37 16.55 3.13
N SER A 229 14.12 17.57 3.52
CA SER A 229 13.59 18.83 4.03
C SER A 229 14.09 20.00 3.18
N ASN A 230 13.26 21.03 3.05
CA ASN A 230 13.66 22.30 2.46
C ASN A 230 14.32 23.21 3.51
N VAL A 231 14.86 24.35 3.06
CA VAL A 231 15.50 25.38 3.92
C VAL A 231 14.56 25.85 5.05
N ASP A 232 13.23 25.80 4.83
CA ASP A 232 12.19 26.16 5.81
C ASP A 232 11.74 24.98 6.70
N PHE A 233 12.52 23.90 6.79
CA PHE A 233 12.21 22.68 7.56
C PHE A 233 10.96 21.89 7.12
N ASN A 234 10.30 22.30 6.03
CA ASN A 234 9.19 21.56 5.44
C ASN A 234 9.67 20.27 4.76
N LEU A 235 9.06 19.15 5.13
CA LEU A 235 9.40 17.83 4.60
C LEU A 235 8.81 17.68 3.19
N THR A 236 9.67 17.63 2.18
CA THR A 236 9.27 17.58 0.77
C THR A 236 8.97 16.16 0.30
N ASP A 237 9.70 15.20 0.86
CA ASP A 237 9.56 13.77 0.54
C ASP A 237 10.02 12.90 1.69
N PHE A 238 9.43 11.71 1.85
CA PHE A 238 9.85 10.72 2.83
C PHE A 238 9.72 9.28 2.34
N CYS A 239 10.50 8.43 2.97
CA CYS A 239 10.49 6.98 2.84
C CYS A 239 10.46 6.36 4.25
N LEU A 240 9.36 5.71 4.59
CA LEU A 240 9.19 4.96 5.83
C LEU A 240 9.24 3.45 5.52
N LYS A 241 10.26 2.77 6.04
CA LYS A 241 10.35 1.31 6.02
C LYS A 241 9.93 0.75 7.36
N VAL A 242 8.87 -0.06 7.35
CA VAL A 242 8.38 -0.80 8.51
C VAL A 242 8.45 -2.31 8.29
N TYR A 243 8.45 -3.05 9.39
CA TYR A 243 8.38 -4.51 9.38
C TYR A 243 7.56 -5.02 10.56
N TRP A 244 7.04 -6.24 10.41
CA TRP A 244 6.34 -6.99 11.46
C TRP A 244 6.59 -8.48 11.25
N TYR A 245 6.10 -9.27 12.19
CA TYR A 245 6.22 -10.72 12.15
C TYR A 245 4.84 -11.34 12.06
N GLU A 246 4.69 -12.34 11.19
CA GLU A 246 3.45 -13.03 10.92
C GLU A 246 3.72 -14.53 10.77
N ARG A 247 2.87 -15.36 11.35
CA ARG A 247 3.01 -16.81 11.30
C ARG A 247 2.69 -17.32 9.89
N VAL A 248 3.58 -18.15 9.35
CA VAL A 248 3.39 -18.84 8.07
C VAL A 248 2.60 -20.11 8.38
N SER A 249 1.31 -20.12 8.08
CA SER A 249 0.40 -21.21 8.45
C SER A 249 0.95 -22.60 8.07
N LYS A 250 1.18 -23.44 9.09
CA LYS A 250 1.25 -24.91 9.06
C LYS A 250 1.40 -25.45 10.49
N GLY A 251 0.29 -25.62 11.21
CA GLY A 251 0.31 -26.23 12.53
C GLY A 251 -1.07 -26.37 13.15
N VAL A 252 -1.59 -27.60 13.13
CA VAL A 252 -2.77 -28.06 13.88
C VAL A 252 -2.29 -28.38 15.29
N SER A 253 -2.20 -27.38 16.16
CA SER A 253 -2.00 -27.60 17.60
C SER A 253 -3.15 -26.94 18.35
N GLU A 254 -3.71 -27.63 19.33
CA GLU A 254 -4.94 -27.24 20.03
C GLU A 254 -4.74 -26.13 21.08
N ASP A 255 -3.50 -25.75 21.43
CA ASP A 255 -3.22 -24.71 22.43
C ASP A 255 -2.62 -23.42 21.84
N GLU A 256 -3.42 -22.34 21.83
CA GLU A 256 -3.02 -21.00 21.38
C GLU A 256 -1.90 -20.35 22.21
N LEU A 257 -1.74 -20.70 23.48
CA LEU A 257 -0.76 -20.09 24.36
C LEU A 257 0.65 -20.64 24.10
N GLU A 258 0.76 -21.95 23.87
CA GLU A 258 2.03 -22.57 23.49
C GLU A 258 2.49 -22.06 22.12
N ILE A 259 1.56 -21.95 21.17
CA ILE A 259 1.76 -21.29 19.87
C ILE A 259 2.40 -19.90 20.02
N LYS A 260 1.83 -19.04 20.87
CA LYS A 260 2.32 -17.67 21.04
C LYS A 260 3.72 -17.62 21.68
N LYS A 261 4.03 -18.55 22.61
CA LYS A 261 5.35 -18.64 23.24
C LYS A 261 6.42 -19.05 22.23
N ASP A 262 6.15 -20.08 21.43
CA ASP A 262 7.04 -20.53 20.36
C ASP A 262 7.36 -19.40 19.38
N ASP A 263 6.31 -18.71 18.89
CA ASP A 263 6.47 -17.57 17.99
C ASP A 263 7.33 -16.47 18.62
N ASP A 264 7.10 -16.16 19.90
CA ASP A 264 7.84 -15.11 20.58
C ASP A 264 9.32 -15.47 20.74
N ILE A 265 9.66 -16.75 20.98
CA ILE A 265 11.04 -17.24 21.02
C ILE A 265 11.71 -17.05 19.65
N GLU A 266 11.02 -17.45 18.58
CA GLU A 266 11.53 -17.34 17.21
C GLU A 266 11.73 -15.88 16.79
N ILE A 267 10.74 -15.01 17.09
CA ILE A 267 10.84 -13.57 16.88
C ILE A 267 12.04 -12.98 17.62
N ASN A 268 12.25 -13.36 18.89
CA ASN A 268 13.40 -12.86 19.65
C ASN A 268 14.74 -13.34 19.06
N LYS A 269 14.81 -14.55 18.49
CA LYS A 269 16.00 -15.05 17.80
C LYS A 269 16.29 -14.22 16.54
N MET A 270 15.28 -13.99 15.70
CA MET A 270 15.41 -13.19 14.48
C MET A 270 15.82 -11.73 14.75
N GLU A 271 15.29 -11.12 15.81
CA GLU A 271 15.67 -9.75 16.20
C GLU A 271 17.13 -9.68 16.68
N LYS A 272 17.64 -10.68 17.41
CA LYS A 272 19.04 -10.72 17.86
C LYS A 272 20.01 -10.90 16.70
N GLU A 273 19.70 -11.80 15.76
CA GLU A 273 20.53 -12.03 14.57
C GLU A 273 20.65 -10.77 13.69
N LYS A 274 19.65 -9.88 13.72
CA LYS A 274 19.69 -8.60 13.01
C LYS A 274 20.66 -7.60 13.63
N ASP A 275 20.80 -7.61 14.95
CA ASP A 275 21.64 -6.65 15.69
C ASP A 275 23.12 -7.08 15.74
N GLU A 276 23.43 -8.36 15.45
CA GLU A 276 24.81 -8.85 15.35
C GLU A 276 25.43 -8.53 13.97
N GLU A 277 26.30 -7.51 13.91
CA GLU A 277 27.10 -7.23 12.70
C GLU A 277 27.89 -8.46 12.23
N PRO A 278 27.97 -8.74 10.91
CA PRO A 278 28.72 -9.87 10.42
C PRO A 278 30.23 -9.61 10.62
N ARG A 279 30.84 -10.32 11.58
CA ARG A 279 32.29 -10.44 11.67
C ARG A 279 32.83 -10.88 10.30
N MET A 280 33.77 -10.10 9.77
CA MET A 280 34.22 -10.12 8.37
C MET A 280 35.04 -11.35 7.96
N GLU A 281 35.05 -12.43 8.75
CA GLU A 281 35.81 -13.64 8.45
C GLU A 281 34.86 -14.81 8.21
N ARG A 282 35.02 -15.44 7.04
CA ARG A 282 34.32 -16.63 6.51
C ARG A 282 33.09 -16.35 5.65
N LYS A 283 33.30 -15.64 4.54
CA LYS A 283 32.35 -15.59 3.41
C LYS A 283 32.30 -16.86 2.55
N LYS A 284 33.31 -17.74 2.59
CA LYS A 284 33.36 -18.93 1.71
C LYS A 284 32.65 -20.16 2.28
N ASP A 285 32.51 -20.27 3.60
CA ASP A 285 31.84 -21.43 4.23
C ASP A 285 30.33 -21.19 4.45
N ARG A 286 29.87 -19.93 4.36
CA ARG A 286 28.46 -19.56 4.60
C ARG A 286 27.53 -19.87 3.42
N GLU A 287 28.01 -19.83 2.18
CA GLU A 287 27.16 -20.18 1.02
C GLU A 287 26.76 -21.67 1.05
N ALA A 288 27.64 -22.55 1.54
CA ALA A 288 27.33 -23.97 1.72
C ALA A 288 26.43 -24.26 2.94
N ILE A 289 26.55 -23.49 4.04
CA ILE A 289 25.71 -23.66 5.24
C ILE A 289 24.29 -23.10 5.02
N ILE A 290 24.15 -21.99 4.28
CA ILE A 290 22.83 -21.41 3.90
C ILE A 290 22.03 -22.34 2.97
N GLU A 291 22.70 -23.22 2.23
CA GLU A 291 22.01 -24.26 1.44
C GLU A 291 21.60 -25.49 2.26
N MET A 292 22.24 -25.75 3.40
CA MET A 292 21.95 -26.92 4.25
C MET A 292 20.93 -26.64 5.37
N GLU A 293 20.68 -25.38 5.76
CA GLU A 293 19.69 -25.00 6.80
C GLU A 293 18.27 -24.71 6.25
N LYS A 294 18.01 -24.97 4.96
CA LYS A 294 16.71 -24.68 4.32
C LYS A 294 15.59 -25.69 4.63
N ASP A 295 15.84 -26.72 5.44
CA ASP A 295 14.89 -27.80 5.70
C ASP A 295 14.04 -27.65 6.97
N GLU A 296 14.28 -26.64 7.82
CA GLU A 296 13.28 -26.18 8.80
C GLU A 296 12.68 -24.84 8.34
N LYS A 297 11.47 -24.88 7.77
CA LYS A 297 10.72 -23.65 7.49
C LYS A 297 10.41 -22.96 8.82
N ASN A 298 10.97 -21.76 9.02
CA ASN A 298 10.58 -20.84 10.08
C ASN A 298 9.05 -20.79 10.24
N LYS A 299 8.54 -20.93 11.47
CA LYS A 299 7.09 -20.84 11.74
C LYS A 299 6.61 -19.40 11.61
N VAL A 300 7.51 -18.43 11.80
CA VAL A 300 7.22 -17.00 11.70
C VAL A 300 8.06 -16.36 10.60
N GLU A 301 7.43 -15.52 9.80
CA GLU A 301 8.09 -14.77 8.72
C GLU A 301 8.11 -13.28 9.03
N ARG A 302 9.25 -12.64 8.73
CA ARG A 302 9.38 -11.19 8.73
C ARG A 302 8.74 -10.62 7.48
N LYS A 303 7.68 -9.83 7.66
CA LYS A 303 7.07 -9.02 6.60
C LYS A 303 7.62 -7.61 6.63
N GLU A 304 7.73 -6.98 5.46
CA GLU A 304 8.17 -5.59 5.34
C GLU A 304 7.25 -4.78 4.43
N LYS A 305 7.16 -3.49 4.71
CA LYS A 305 6.46 -2.53 3.87
C LYS A 305 7.25 -1.23 3.82
N VAL A 306 7.39 -0.70 2.62
CA VAL A 306 7.87 0.67 2.39
C VAL A 306 6.67 1.54 2.04
N ILE A 307 6.58 2.70 2.70
CA ILE A 307 5.60 3.76 2.44
C ILE A 307 6.37 5.00 1.98
N HIS A 308 6.08 5.46 0.78
CA HIS A 308 6.60 6.70 0.23
C HIS A 308 5.57 7.81 0.37
N ARG A 309 6.01 9.08 0.38
CA ARG A 309 5.10 10.22 0.29
C ARG A 309 4.18 10.13 -0.94
N GLN A 310 4.71 9.61 -2.06
CA GLN A 310 3.93 9.40 -3.28
C GLN A 310 2.76 8.43 -3.09
N ASP A 311 2.82 7.47 -2.16
CA ASP A 311 1.70 6.55 -1.88
C ASP A 311 0.51 7.27 -1.24
N ILE A 312 0.76 8.43 -0.61
CA ILE A 312 -0.29 9.29 -0.02
C ILE A 312 -0.85 10.23 -1.08
N ILE A 313 0.01 10.78 -1.94
CA ILE A 313 -0.40 11.67 -3.04
C ILE A 313 -1.14 10.89 -4.12
N ASP A 314 -0.73 9.65 -4.39
CA ASP A 314 -1.41 8.72 -5.28
C ASP A 314 -2.73 8.24 -4.66
N LYS A 315 -3.77 9.01 -4.97
CA LYS A 315 -5.11 8.83 -4.40
C LYS A 315 -5.66 7.42 -4.63
N VAL A 316 -5.29 6.72 -5.71
CA VAL A 316 -5.82 5.37 -6.01
C VAL A 316 -5.31 4.35 -4.99
N ASN A 317 -4.02 4.38 -4.67
CA ASN A 317 -3.45 3.49 -3.65
C ASN A 317 -3.94 3.85 -2.25
N ALA A 318 -4.08 5.14 -1.95
CA ALA A 318 -4.69 5.61 -0.72
C ALA A 318 -6.12 5.06 -0.55
N ILE A 319 -6.95 5.08 -1.61
CA ILE A 319 -8.31 4.50 -1.55
C ILE A 319 -8.27 3.00 -1.36
N ARG A 320 -7.40 2.28 -2.06
CA ARG A 320 -7.24 0.84 -1.85
C ARG A 320 -6.88 0.52 -0.39
N HIS A 321 -5.95 1.27 0.20
CA HIS A 321 -5.54 1.07 1.58
C HIS A 321 -6.67 1.45 2.57
N ALA A 322 -7.43 2.50 2.28
CA ALA A 322 -8.62 2.87 3.06
C ALA A 322 -9.68 1.77 3.04
N CYS A 323 -10.01 1.18 1.88
CA CYS A 323 -10.96 0.07 1.80
C CYS A 323 -10.47 -1.16 2.60
N LYS A 324 -9.19 -1.51 2.47
CA LYS A 324 -8.58 -2.58 3.28
C LYS A 324 -8.61 -2.29 4.78
N ALA A 325 -8.44 -1.02 5.15
CA ALA A 325 -8.49 -0.61 6.55
C ALA A 325 -9.89 -0.82 7.14
N LEU A 326 -10.96 -0.52 6.40
CA LEU A 326 -12.35 -0.77 6.85
C LEU A 326 -12.60 -2.25 7.15
N GLU A 327 -12.21 -3.14 6.25
CA GLU A 327 -12.28 -4.59 6.51
C GLU A 327 -11.47 -4.96 7.75
N PHE A 328 -10.22 -4.48 7.83
CA PHE A 328 -9.29 -4.81 8.89
C PHE A 328 -9.82 -4.41 10.29
N ILE A 329 -10.40 -3.21 10.41
CA ILE A 329 -10.95 -2.72 11.67
C ILE A 329 -12.30 -3.37 11.97
N ASN A 330 -13.13 -3.68 10.97
CA ASN A 330 -14.43 -4.33 11.18
C ASN A 330 -14.28 -5.75 11.75
N LYS A 331 -13.27 -6.50 11.29
CA LYS A 331 -12.90 -7.81 11.88
C LYS A 331 -12.59 -7.74 13.38
N ARG A 332 -12.27 -6.54 13.90
CA ARG A 332 -11.93 -6.28 15.31
C ARG A 332 -13.04 -5.58 16.09
N LYS A 333 -14.15 -5.24 15.45
CA LYS A 333 -15.29 -4.55 16.07
C LYS A 333 -15.80 -5.27 17.32
N LYS A 334 -15.84 -6.61 17.30
CA LYS A 334 -16.31 -7.45 18.42
C LYS A 334 -15.47 -7.35 19.70
N PHE A 335 -14.27 -6.77 19.65
CA PHE A 335 -13.39 -6.61 20.81
C PHE A 335 -13.46 -5.22 21.45
N LEU A 336 -14.31 -4.33 20.92
CA LEU A 336 -14.61 -3.05 21.54
C LEU A 336 -15.52 -3.33 22.75
N VAL A 337 -14.98 -3.18 23.96
CA VAL A 337 -15.67 -3.50 25.22
C VAL A 337 -16.02 -2.26 26.06
N ASN A 338 -15.74 -1.06 25.55
CA ASN A 338 -16.02 0.19 26.25
C ASN A 338 -16.60 1.22 25.29
N TYR A 339 -17.65 1.93 25.73
CA TYR A 339 -18.31 3.03 25.03
C TYR A 339 -17.33 4.05 24.44
N THR A 340 -16.28 4.43 25.17
CA THR A 340 -15.26 5.36 24.65
C THR A 340 -14.54 4.81 23.42
N LYS A 341 -14.20 3.51 23.44
CA LYS A 341 -13.52 2.86 22.31
C LYS A 341 -14.47 2.65 21.13
N GLU A 342 -15.73 2.37 21.38
CA GLU A 342 -16.77 2.28 20.35
C GLU A 342 -16.92 3.62 19.62
N HIS A 343 -17.04 4.73 20.37
CA HIS A 343 -17.16 6.05 19.76
C HIS A 343 -15.93 6.44 18.93
N LEU A 344 -14.71 6.19 19.45
CA LEU A 344 -13.47 6.42 18.70
C LEU A 344 -13.36 5.54 17.45
N TYR A 345 -13.86 4.31 17.52
CA TYR A 345 -13.94 3.41 16.37
C TYR A 345 -14.90 3.98 15.31
N GLU A 346 -16.08 4.44 15.71
CA GLU A 346 -17.06 5.06 14.81
C GLU A 346 -16.49 6.31 14.14
N ASP A 347 -15.82 7.19 14.89
CA ASP A 347 -15.14 8.37 14.33
C ASP A 347 -14.11 7.97 13.27
N MET A 348 -13.30 6.94 13.54
CA MET A 348 -12.33 6.43 12.56
C MET A 348 -13.01 5.87 11.31
N VAL A 349 -14.08 5.09 11.45
CA VAL A 349 -14.88 4.61 10.31
C VAL A 349 -15.41 5.77 9.49
N VAL A 350 -15.94 6.82 10.14
CA VAL A 350 -16.44 8.03 9.47
C VAL A 350 -15.32 8.71 8.68
N TYR A 351 -14.13 8.88 9.26
CA TYR A 351 -12.99 9.48 8.56
C TYR A 351 -12.57 8.67 7.33
N ILE A 352 -12.44 7.35 7.46
CA ILE A 352 -12.04 6.48 6.35
C ILE A 352 -13.11 6.47 5.25
N ASN A 353 -14.39 6.41 5.63
CA ASN A 353 -15.51 6.52 4.69
C ASN A 353 -15.50 7.85 3.93
N HIS A 354 -15.18 8.96 4.58
CA HIS A 354 -15.07 10.27 3.92
C HIS A 354 -13.91 10.35 2.93
N ILE A 355 -12.80 9.66 3.17
CA ILE A 355 -11.69 9.56 2.20
C ILE A 355 -12.18 8.85 0.93
N ILE A 356 -12.84 7.71 1.08
CA ILE A 356 -13.35 6.90 -0.04
C ILE A 356 -14.47 7.62 -0.78
N TRP A 357 -15.45 8.16 -0.06
CA TRP A 357 -16.58 8.90 -0.63
C TRP A 357 -16.12 10.09 -1.47
N ARG A 358 -15.18 10.90 -0.97
CA ARG A 358 -14.63 12.04 -1.72
C ARG A 358 -14.00 11.57 -3.04
N PHE A 359 -13.27 10.47 -3.02
CA PHE A 359 -12.67 9.94 -4.24
C PHE A 359 -13.71 9.44 -5.24
N ILE A 360 -14.70 8.66 -4.80
CA ILE A 360 -15.77 8.18 -5.68
C ILE A 360 -16.52 9.37 -6.31
N LYS A 361 -16.83 10.38 -5.51
CA LYS A 361 -17.57 11.57 -5.96
C LYS A 361 -16.81 12.40 -7.00
N TYR A 362 -15.51 12.61 -6.82
CA TYR A 362 -14.73 13.50 -7.67
C TYR A 362 -13.94 12.79 -8.78
N LYS A 363 -13.75 11.46 -8.67
CA LYS A 363 -13.00 10.63 -9.61
C LYS A 363 -13.70 9.27 -9.84
N PRO A 364 -14.97 9.28 -10.33
CA PRO A 364 -15.77 8.06 -10.48
C PRO A 364 -15.14 7.03 -11.42
N ASP A 365 -14.55 7.45 -12.53
CA ASP A 365 -13.93 6.54 -13.51
C ASP A 365 -12.66 5.87 -12.96
N ASP A 366 -11.83 6.63 -12.23
CA ASP A 366 -10.66 6.08 -11.52
C ASP A 366 -11.10 5.02 -10.49
N PHE A 367 -12.22 5.26 -9.80
CA PHE A 367 -12.80 4.31 -8.85
C PHE A 367 -13.30 3.05 -9.54
N ARG A 368 -14.04 3.18 -10.65
CA ARG A 368 -14.51 2.04 -11.44
C ARG A 368 -13.34 1.17 -11.89
N LEU A 369 -12.26 1.77 -12.38
CA LEU A 369 -11.04 1.07 -12.77
C LEU A 369 -10.34 0.38 -11.59
N LEU A 370 -10.27 1.06 -10.44
CA LEU A 370 -9.73 0.51 -9.21
C LEU A 370 -10.51 -0.73 -8.76
N ASP A 371 -11.84 -0.66 -8.74
CA ASP A 371 -12.70 -1.76 -8.36
C ASP A 371 -12.59 -2.94 -9.33
N VAL A 372 -12.55 -2.64 -10.63
CA VAL A 372 -12.31 -3.66 -11.66
C VAL A 372 -10.99 -4.40 -11.44
N ARG A 373 -9.93 -3.74 -10.97
CA ARG A 373 -8.62 -4.38 -10.81
C ARG A 373 -8.39 -5.00 -9.44
N ARG A 374 -8.98 -4.43 -8.40
CA ARG A 374 -8.65 -4.74 -7.00
C ARG A 374 -9.82 -5.27 -6.21
N ASN A 375 -11.01 -5.31 -6.79
CA ASN A 375 -12.23 -5.75 -6.13
C ASN A 375 -12.41 -5.03 -4.78
N VAL A 376 -12.42 -3.70 -4.82
CA VAL A 376 -12.57 -2.91 -3.59
C VAL A 376 -13.97 -3.09 -2.99
N MET A 377 -14.97 -3.45 -3.80
CA MET A 377 -16.30 -3.86 -3.34
C MET A 377 -16.25 -5.00 -2.31
N LYS A 378 -15.38 -6.01 -2.47
CA LYS A 378 -15.17 -7.05 -1.44
C LYS A 378 -14.83 -6.44 -0.08
N ASN A 379 -13.87 -5.52 -0.06
CA ASN A 379 -13.39 -4.89 1.17
C ASN A 379 -14.50 -4.01 1.80
N LEU A 380 -15.30 -3.33 0.98
CA LEU A 380 -16.43 -2.52 1.45
C LEU A 380 -17.53 -3.39 2.07
N ILE A 381 -17.84 -4.55 1.48
CA ILE A 381 -18.78 -5.52 2.03
C ILE A 381 -18.27 -6.00 3.39
N LEU A 382 -17.03 -6.51 3.45
CA LEU A 382 -16.42 -7.01 4.68
C LEU A 382 -16.21 -5.91 5.74
N GLY A 383 -16.16 -4.65 5.32
CA GLY A 383 -16.08 -3.47 6.16
C GLY A 383 -17.42 -2.91 6.66
N ASP A 384 -18.56 -3.58 6.39
CA ASP A 384 -19.90 -3.10 6.76
C ASP A 384 -20.22 -1.67 6.24
N CYS A 385 -19.77 -1.36 5.03
CA CYS A 385 -19.88 -0.01 4.45
C CYS A 385 -21.15 0.20 3.61
N ASP A 386 -22.32 -0.16 4.15
CA ASP A 386 -23.60 -0.21 3.42
C ASP A 386 -23.96 1.11 2.72
N HIS A 387 -23.71 2.25 3.38
CA HIS A 387 -23.97 3.57 2.79
C HIS A 387 -23.10 3.85 1.56
N LEU A 388 -21.81 3.48 1.61
CA LEU A 388 -20.91 3.63 0.45
C LEU A 388 -21.31 2.66 -0.66
N ILE A 389 -21.63 1.41 -0.32
CA ILE A 389 -22.07 0.40 -1.29
C ILE A 389 -23.33 0.89 -1.99
N LYS A 390 -24.33 1.40 -1.25
CA LYS A 390 -25.55 1.98 -1.82
C LYS A 390 -25.22 3.15 -2.75
N PHE A 391 -24.35 4.06 -2.32
CA PHE A 391 -23.90 5.19 -3.13
C PHE A 391 -23.21 4.75 -4.44
N ILE A 392 -22.39 3.69 -4.40
CA ILE A 392 -21.70 3.13 -5.57
C ILE A 392 -22.67 2.47 -6.55
N LEU A 393 -23.68 1.76 -6.03
CA LEU A 393 -24.59 0.96 -6.86
C LEU A 393 -25.68 1.80 -7.53
N PHE A 394 -26.19 2.83 -6.84
CA PHE A 394 -27.39 3.54 -7.27
C PHE A 394 -27.15 5.03 -7.54
N GLU A 395 -26.02 5.59 -7.09
CA GLU A 395 -25.83 7.03 -6.97
C GLU A 395 -27.00 7.66 -6.15
N ASN A 396 -26.97 8.95 -5.81
CA ASN A 396 -28.11 9.56 -5.09
C ASN A 396 -29.32 9.85 -6.01
N ASN A 397 -29.43 9.15 -7.14
CA ASN A 397 -30.46 9.39 -8.15
C ASN A 397 -31.49 8.26 -8.12
N ASP A 398 -32.73 8.60 -7.79
CA ASP A 398 -33.88 7.69 -7.88
C ASP A 398 -34.27 7.38 -9.35
N ASP A 399 -33.60 8.00 -10.32
CA ASP A 399 -33.83 7.82 -11.76
C ASP A 399 -32.87 6.77 -12.35
N ASP A 400 -33.30 5.50 -12.36
CA ASP A 400 -32.60 4.31 -12.90
C ASP A 400 -32.03 4.46 -14.32
N LYS A 401 -32.49 5.45 -15.10
CA LYS A 401 -32.10 5.64 -16.50
C LYS A 401 -30.70 6.26 -16.68
N ASN A 402 -30.17 6.95 -15.66
CA ASN A 402 -28.89 7.67 -15.73
C ASN A 402 -27.89 7.30 -14.61
N ALA A 403 -28.16 6.25 -13.83
CA ALA A 403 -27.25 5.83 -12.77
C ALA A 403 -25.88 5.45 -13.37
N ASN A 404 -24.81 6.16 -12.96
CA ASN A 404 -23.46 5.77 -13.30
C ASN A 404 -23.18 4.43 -12.62
N LYS A 405 -23.12 3.34 -13.39
CA LYS A 405 -22.78 2.02 -12.87
C LYS A 405 -21.30 1.96 -12.51
N LEU A 406 -20.96 2.42 -11.30
CA LEU A 406 -19.59 2.46 -10.79
C LEU A 406 -19.07 1.07 -10.40
N HIS A 407 -19.98 0.13 -10.16
CA HIS A 407 -19.67 -1.28 -9.93
C HIS A 407 -20.39 -2.17 -10.93
N ILE A 408 -19.66 -3.15 -11.46
CA ILE A 408 -20.22 -4.21 -12.30
C ILE A 408 -19.95 -5.53 -11.57
N PRO A 409 -21.00 -6.19 -11.04
CA PRO A 409 -20.88 -7.51 -10.44
C PRO A 409 -20.25 -8.50 -11.41
N ARG A 410 -19.48 -9.45 -10.86
CA ARG A 410 -18.71 -10.42 -11.64
C ARG A 410 -19.15 -11.82 -11.31
N GLU A 411 -19.09 -12.73 -12.29
CA GLU A 411 -19.37 -14.15 -12.07
C GLU A 411 -18.27 -14.84 -11.24
N THR A 412 -17.01 -14.39 -11.38
CA THR A 412 -15.88 -14.92 -10.61
C THR A 412 -14.85 -13.84 -10.25
N PHE A 413 -14.18 -14.00 -9.11
CA PHE A 413 -12.99 -13.22 -8.75
C PHE A 413 -11.82 -13.60 -9.66
N TRP A 414 -10.98 -12.61 -9.99
CA TRP A 414 -9.69 -12.89 -10.63
C TRP A 414 -8.83 -13.71 -9.66
N LYS A 415 -8.71 -15.01 -9.90
CA LYS A 415 -7.80 -15.89 -9.17
C LYS A 415 -6.36 -15.49 -9.50
N LYS A 416 -5.79 -14.51 -8.79
CA LYS A 416 -4.33 -14.40 -8.70
C LYS A 416 -3.85 -15.64 -7.93
N LYS A 417 -2.68 -16.19 -8.28
CA LYS A 417 -2.02 -17.26 -7.51
C LYS A 417 -2.06 -16.92 -6.01
N PRO A 418 -2.18 -17.91 -5.11
CA PRO A 418 -2.35 -17.70 -3.68
C PRO A 418 -1.06 -17.10 -3.12
N THR A 419 -0.98 -15.78 -3.13
CA THR A 419 0.05 -15.03 -2.44
C THR A 419 -0.69 -14.01 -1.62
N ILE A 420 -0.72 -14.29 -0.31
CA ILE A 420 -1.49 -13.65 0.77
C ILE A 420 -2.82 -14.38 1.01
N ASN A 421 -2.84 -15.19 2.06
CA ASN A 421 -4.04 -15.71 2.71
C ASN A 421 -4.89 -14.51 3.14
N ASP A 422 -5.92 -14.20 2.36
CA ASP A 422 -7.09 -13.52 2.90
C ASP A 422 -7.84 -14.56 3.75
N ASP A 423 -8.25 -14.20 4.97
CA ASP A 423 -9.04 -15.01 5.91
C ASP A 423 -10.47 -15.32 5.39
N THR A 424 -10.64 -15.60 4.10
CA THR A 424 -11.88 -16.08 3.49
C THR A 424 -11.83 -17.60 3.25
N GLU A 425 -11.00 -18.33 4.01
CA GLU A 425 -10.76 -19.77 3.83
C GLU A 425 -11.95 -20.68 4.21
N GLU A 426 -13.07 -20.16 4.74
CA GLU A 426 -14.18 -21.05 5.12
C GLU A 426 -15.18 -21.38 4.01
N TYR A 427 -15.18 -20.65 2.88
CA TYR A 427 -16.06 -20.94 1.75
C TYR A 427 -15.37 -20.64 0.42
N GLU A 428 -15.60 -21.47 -0.59
CA GLU A 428 -15.26 -21.18 -2.00
C GLU A 428 -16.14 -20.04 -2.52
N ILE A 429 -16.04 -18.85 -1.93
CA ILE A 429 -16.75 -17.66 -2.39
C ILE A 429 -16.14 -17.29 -3.73
N THR A 430 -16.92 -17.47 -4.80
CA THR A 430 -16.43 -17.26 -6.15
C THR A 430 -16.63 -15.83 -6.60
N ASN A 431 -17.60 -15.10 -6.04
CA ASN A 431 -17.92 -13.73 -6.45
C ASN A 431 -18.44 -12.80 -5.34
N VAL A 432 -18.55 -11.51 -5.68
CA VAL A 432 -18.98 -10.41 -4.79
C VAL A 432 -20.43 -10.60 -4.29
N MET A 433 -21.31 -11.18 -5.12
CA MET A 433 -22.72 -11.35 -4.76
C MET A 433 -22.91 -12.48 -3.75
N GLU A 434 -22.23 -13.61 -3.95
CA GLU A 434 -22.15 -14.69 -2.96
C GLU A 434 -21.58 -14.18 -1.64
N LEU A 435 -20.51 -13.38 -1.70
CA LEU A 435 -19.92 -12.75 -0.53
C LEU A 435 -20.94 -11.89 0.22
N ALA A 436 -21.66 -11.01 -0.49
CA ALA A 436 -22.67 -10.14 0.10
C ALA A 436 -23.79 -10.93 0.75
N ILE A 437 -24.33 -11.95 0.07
CA ILE A 437 -25.40 -12.81 0.61
C ILE A 437 -24.90 -13.52 1.88
N TYR A 438 -23.70 -14.10 1.83
CA TYR A 438 -23.10 -14.78 2.98
C TYR A 438 -22.89 -13.81 4.15
N HIS A 439 -22.33 -12.64 3.88
CA HIS A 439 -22.04 -11.63 4.90
C HIS A 439 -23.32 -11.06 5.55
N CYS A 440 -24.42 -11.00 4.80
CA CYS A 440 -25.73 -10.58 5.29
C CYS A 440 -26.49 -11.71 5.99
N LYS A 441 -26.12 -12.98 5.75
CA LYS A 441 -26.80 -14.15 6.34
C LYS A 441 -26.66 -14.12 7.86
N GLY A 442 -27.79 -14.02 8.55
CA GLY A 442 -27.84 -13.94 10.02
C GLY A 442 -27.84 -12.53 10.60
N LYS A 443 -27.62 -11.47 9.80
CA LYS A 443 -27.76 -10.07 10.26
C LYS A 443 -29.20 -9.57 10.31
N PHE A 444 -30.09 -10.19 9.53
CA PHE A 444 -31.51 -9.82 9.42
C PHE A 444 -32.47 -10.79 10.13
N ILE A 445 -31.95 -11.65 11.00
CA ILE A 445 -32.77 -12.49 11.90
C ILE A 445 -32.79 -11.79 13.25
N ASN A 446 -33.60 -10.74 13.38
CA ASN A 446 -34.10 -10.19 14.64
C ASN A 446 -35.26 -9.24 14.37
#